data_AF-A0AAV1RWK0-F1
#
_entry.id   AF-A0AAV1RWK0-F1
#
_cell.length_a   1.000
_cell.length_b   1.000
_cell.length_c   1.000
_cell.angle_alpha   90.00
_cell.angle_beta   90.00
_cell.angle_gamma   90.00
#
_symmetry.space_group_name_H-M   'P 1'
#
loop_
_entity.id
_entity.type
_entity.pdbx_description
1 polymer ?
#
loop_
_entity_poly.entity_id
_entity_poly.type
_entity_poly.pdbx_seq_one_letter_code
_entity_poly.pdbx_strand_id
1 'polypeptide(L)'
;MNVSSSHIKVAKIPERERGFGTLTSITDDVLQGCQADDLQTLLSAILTNQETCLDGLQYSSSSSIKNALLAPISTLTMHYSVALALFTHGWGHGIDRYLTKREHIFFDLEDGASEGLPLLMPSEDKQIYESVSGKRALKASNNSGVLVREVVVVDLNGSGNFRTITGAVVAAPNKTVASHGYHLIYVVAGIYNEYVSIPKYKKYQMMIGAGINQTVITGDRSAGDGWTTFNSATFGKLIKSNIM
;
A
#
# COMPACT_ATOMS: atom_id res chain seq x y z
N MET A 1 -21.32 -7.04 12.22
CA MET A 1 -20.97 -5.93 11.31
C MET A 1 -19.48 -5.69 11.46
N ASN A 2 -18.67 -6.27 10.57
CA ASN A 2 -17.21 -6.13 10.62
C ASN A 2 -16.81 -4.86 9.88
N VAL A 3 -16.31 -3.87 10.61
CA VAL A 3 -15.66 -2.70 10.04
C VAL A 3 -14.31 -3.14 9.48
N SER A 4 -14.11 -3.02 8.17
CA SER A 4 -12.81 -3.27 7.54
C SER A 4 -11.86 -2.13 7.90
N SER A 5 -11.04 -2.36 8.93
CA SER A 5 -10.00 -1.42 9.37
C SER A 5 -8.79 -1.52 8.44
N SER A 6 -8.57 -0.50 7.61
CA SER A 6 -7.33 -0.36 6.83
C SER A 6 -6.22 0.17 7.72
N HIS A 7 -5.27 -0.71 8.05
CA HIS A 7 -4.11 -0.39 8.87
C HIS A 7 -3.02 0.24 7.99
N ILE A 8 -2.55 1.45 8.34
CA ILE A 8 -1.44 2.08 7.62
C ILE A 8 -0.14 1.39 8.06
N LYS A 9 0.28 0.36 7.33
CA LYS A 9 1.71 0.04 7.24
C LYS A 9 2.36 1.08 6.34
N VAL A 10 3.60 1.48 6.64
CA VAL A 10 4.25 2.59 5.93
C VAL A 10 4.18 2.36 4.42
N ALA A 11 3.39 3.20 3.76
CA ALA A 11 3.04 3.00 2.36
C ALA A 11 4.05 3.77 1.51
N LYS A 12 5.06 3.06 1.01
CA LYS A 12 5.72 3.49 -0.24
C LYS A 12 4.71 3.25 -1.34
N ILE A 13 4.37 4.28 -2.11
CA ILE A 13 3.54 4.16 -3.32
C ILE A 13 4.51 4.12 -4.52
N PRO A 14 5.13 2.98 -4.85
CA PRO A 14 6.03 2.91 -5.98
C PRO A 14 5.26 3.03 -7.30
N GLU A 15 5.72 3.90 -8.19
CA GLU A 15 5.50 3.69 -9.63
C GLU A 15 6.51 2.66 -10.09
N ARG A 16 6.06 1.43 -10.38
CA ARG A 16 6.86 0.50 -11.20
C ARG A 16 5.92 -0.33 -12.09
N GLU A 17 5.81 0.08 -13.34
CA GLU A 17 5.27 -0.74 -14.43
C GLU A 17 6.25 -1.88 -14.76
N ARG A 18 6.38 -2.88 -13.88
CA ARG A 18 7.15 -4.11 -14.17
C ARG A 18 6.37 -5.40 -13.85
N GLY A 19 5.05 -5.37 -14.01
CA GLY A 19 4.21 -6.55 -13.75
C GLY A 19 4.37 -7.69 -14.76
N PHE A 20 4.74 -7.40 -16.02
CA PHE A 20 4.66 -8.39 -17.10
C PHE A 20 6.00 -8.84 -17.70
N GLY A 21 7.11 -8.12 -17.47
CA GLY A 21 8.41 -8.45 -18.09
C GLY A 21 9.19 -9.57 -17.42
N THR A 22 8.73 -10.08 -16.26
CA THR A 22 9.54 -10.96 -15.38
C THR A 22 9.26 -12.45 -15.60
N LEU A 23 8.25 -12.82 -16.37
CA LEU A 23 7.89 -14.24 -16.60
C LEU A 23 8.72 -14.91 -17.70
N THR A 24 9.48 -14.15 -18.50
CA THR A 24 10.22 -14.68 -19.66
C THR A 24 11.71 -14.94 -19.39
N SER A 25 12.20 -14.73 -18.17
CA SER A 25 13.63 -14.83 -17.83
C SER A 25 13.95 -15.76 -16.66
N ILE A 26 13.08 -16.73 -16.36
CA ILE A 26 13.36 -17.75 -15.35
C ILE A 26 14.17 -18.85 -16.05
N THR A 27 15.50 -18.76 -15.99
CA THR A 27 16.43 -19.76 -16.52
C THR A 27 17.08 -20.63 -15.45
N ASP A 28 16.84 -20.33 -14.16
CA ASP A 28 17.36 -21.10 -13.03
C ASP A 28 16.20 -21.65 -12.18
N ASP A 29 16.33 -22.91 -11.74
CA ASP A 29 15.36 -23.67 -10.93
C ASP A 29 15.13 -23.09 -9.51
N VAL A 30 15.64 -21.89 -9.22
CA VAL A 30 15.54 -21.23 -7.92
C VAL A 30 15.10 -19.77 -8.10
N LEU A 31 13.81 -19.52 -7.90
CA LEU A 31 13.25 -18.19 -7.70
C LEU A 31 13.88 -17.54 -6.44
N GLN A 32 14.49 -16.36 -6.60
CA GLN A 32 14.95 -15.55 -5.47
C GLN A 32 13.78 -15.26 -4.52
N GLY A 33 13.96 -15.37 -3.20
CA GLY A 33 12.87 -15.18 -2.20
C GLY A 33 12.12 -13.85 -2.34
N CYS A 34 12.81 -12.84 -2.86
CA CYS A 34 12.21 -11.57 -3.25
C CYS A 34 11.09 -11.71 -4.29
N GLN A 35 11.39 -12.40 -5.39
CA GLN A 35 10.46 -12.63 -6.48
C GLN A 35 9.33 -13.56 -6.04
N ALA A 36 9.63 -14.44 -5.08
CA ALA A 36 8.68 -15.34 -4.46
C ALA A 36 7.58 -14.56 -3.71
N ASP A 37 7.96 -13.66 -2.81
CA ASP A 37 7.01 -12.83 -2.06
C ASP A 37 6.13 -11.95 -2.98
N ASP A 38 6.73 -11.41 -4.05
CA ASP A 38 6.01 -10.58 -5.02
C ASP A 38 4.96 -11.40 -5.78
N LEU A 39 5.29 -12.64 -6.18
CA LEU A 39 4.34 -13.54 -6.83
C LEU A 39 3.22 -13.98 -5.88
N GLN A 40 3.54 -14.30 -4.63
CA GLN A 40 2.52 -14.62 -3.63
C GLN A 40 1.55 -13.46 -3.43
N THR A 41 2.08 -12.25 -3.29
CA THR A 41 1.30 -11.02 -3.11
C THR A 41 0.41 -10.77 -4.34
N LEU A 42 0.97 -10.91 -5.54
CA LEU A 42 0.25 -10.70 -6.79
C LEU A 42 -0.86 -11.73 -7.00
N LEU A 43 -0.58 -13.02 -6.78
CA LEU A 43 -1.57 -14.09 -6.90
C LEU A 43 -2.71 -13.92 -5.89
N SER A 44 -2.38 -13.56 -4.64
CA SER A 44 -3.38 -13.27 -3.59
C SER A 44 -4.26 -12.07 -3.96
N ALA A 45 -3.65 -11.01 -4.50
CA ALA A 45 -4.36 -9.82 -4.93
C ALA A 45 -5.28 -10.09 -6.14
N ILE A 46 -4.82 -10.89 -7.12
CA ILE A 46 -5.62 -11.28 -8.29
C ILE A 46 -6.87 -12.04 -7.85
N LEU A 47 -6.71 -13.06 -6.98
CA LEU A 47 -7.83 -13.84 -6.46
C LEU A 47 -8.85 -12.95 -5.74
N THR A 48 -8.36 -12.09 -4.83
CA THR A 48 -9.23 -11.18 -4.09
C THR A 48 -9.98 -10.22 -5.02
N ASN A 49 -9.30 -9.70 -6.05
CA ASN A 49 -9.93 -8.80 -7.02
C ASN A 49 -10.95 -9.51 -7.92
N GLN A 50 -10.71 -10.77 -8.29
CA GLN A 50 -11.68 -11.55 -9.08
C GLN A 50 -12.94 -11.87 -8.28
N GLU A 51 -12.80 -12.34 -7.04
CA GLU A 51 -13.94 -12.63 -6.17
C GLU A 51 -14.80 -11.38 -5.92
N THR A 52 -14.17 -10.27 -5.52
CA THR A 52 -14.88 -9.00 -5.28
C THR A 52 -15.49 -8.39 -6.55
N CYS A 53 -14.93 -8.66 -7.74
CA CYS A 53 -15.52 -8.28 -9.02
C CYS A 53 -16.75 -9.12 -9.36
N LEU A 54 -16.69 -10.44 -9.13
CA LEU A 54 -17.81 -11.35 -9.33
C LEU A 54 -18.98 -11.00 -8.41
N ASP A 55 -18.71 -10.70 -7.14
CA ASP A 55 -19.71 -10.20 -6.20
C ASP A 55 -20.39 -8.93 -6.75
N GLY A 56 -19.60 -7.95 -7.20
CA GLY A 56 -20.12 -6.73 -7.83
C GLY A 56 -20.98 -6.99 -9.07
N LEU A 57 -20.60 -7.97 -9.90
CA LEU A 57 -21.36 -8.36 -11.09
C LEU A 57 -22.74 -8.92 -10.71
N GLN A 58 -22.83 -9.71 -9.64
CA GLN A 58 -24.09 -10.24 -9.12
C GLN A 58 -25.07 -9.11 -8.73
N TYR A 59 -24.57 -8.00 -8.19
CA TYR A 59 -25.41 -6.86 -7.81
C TYR A 59 -25.78 -5.92 -8.96
N SER A 60 -25.01 -5.84 -10.05
CA SER A 60 -25.11 -4.73 -11.03
C SER A 60 -25.68 -5.08 -12.42
N SER A 61 -25.74 -6.35 -12.84
CA SER A 61 -25.95 -6.70 -14.27
C SER A 61 -27.24 -7.45 -14.63
N SER A 62 -27.64 -7.39 -15.92
CA SER A 62 -28.72 -8.20 -16.50
C SER A 62 -28.35 -9.69 -16.54
N SER A 63 -29.34 -10.58 -16.40
CA SER A 63 -29.15 -12.03 -16.27
C SER A 63 -28.35 -12.67 -17.41
N SER A 64 -28.46 -12.14 -18.63
CA SER A 64 -27.74 -12.66 -19.80
C SER A 64 -26.23 -12.45 -19.73
N ILE A 65 -25.77 -11.30 -19.20
CA ILE A 65 -24.33 -10.98 -19.08
C ILE A 65 -23.71 -11.78 -17.92
N LYS A 66 -24.46 -11.95 -16.82
CA LYS A 66 -24.07 -12.80 -15.69
C LYS A 66 -23.76 -14.22 -16.15
N ASN A 67 -24.70 -14.85 -16.85
CA ASN A 67 -24.57 -16.24 -17.28
C ASN A 67 -23.40 -16.45 -18.26
N ALA A 68 -23.09 -15.45 -19.10
CA ALA A 68 -21.96 -15.52 -20.04
C ALA A 68 -20.59 -15.40 -19.35
N LEU A 69 -20.50 -14.64 -18.25
CA LEU A 69 -19.24 -14.35 -17.55
C LEU A 69 -18.95 -15.29 -16.38
N LEU A 70 -19.96 -15.94 -15.79
CA LEU A 70 -19.79 -16.80 -14.62
C LEU A 70 -18.86 -18.01 -14.88
N ALA A 71 -19.04 -18.71 -16.00
CA ALA A 71 -18.23 -19.89 -16.30
C ALA A 71 -16.74 -19.57 -16.57
N PRO A 72 -16.39 -18.53 -17.37
CA PRO A 72 -15.00 -18.10 -17.52
C PRO A 72 -14.37 -17.62 -16.21
N ILE A 73 -15.09 -16.82 -15.40
CA ILE A 73 -14.56 -16.27 -14.15
C ILE A 73 -14.30 -17.38 -13.13
N SER A 74 -15.24 -18.31 -12.94
CA SER A 74 -15.06 -19.46 -12.04
C SER A 74 -13.85 -20.32 -12.44
N THR A 75 -13.65 -20.53 -13.73
CA THR A 75 -12.50 -21.25 -14.27
C THR A 75 -11.20 -20.50 -13.93
N LEU A 76 -11.16 -19.18 -14.10
CA LEU A 76 -9.99 -18.35 -13.77
C LEU A 76 -9.68 -18.37 -12.27
N THR A 77 -10.69 -18.20 -11.39
CA THR A 77 -10.50 -18.30 -9.93
C THR A 77 -9.84 -19.62 -9.56
N MET A 78 -10.27 -20.73 -10.17
CA MET A 78 -9.68 -22.06 -9.92
C MET A 78 -8.20 -22.12 -10.35
N HIS A 79 -7.85 -21.53 -11.49
CA HIS A 79 -6.45 -21.52 -11.95
C HIS A 79 -5.55 -20.71 -11.00
N TYR A 80 -5.99 -19.53 -10.57
CA TYR A 80 -5.20 -18.70 -9.66
C TYR A 80 -5.12 -19.30 -8.25
N SER A 81 -6.15 -19.99 -7.77
CA SER A 81 -6.14 -20.63 -6.45
C SER A 81 -5.22 -21.84 -6.42
N VAL A 82 -5.22 -22.66 -7.48
CA VAL A 82 -4.27 -23.76 -7.65
C VAL A 82 -2.84 -23.23 -7.79
N ALA A 83 -2.64 -22.16 -8.58
CA ALA A 83 -1.32 -21.53 -8.71
C ALA A 83 -0.81 -20.97 -7.37
N LEU A 84 -1.67 -20.30 -6.60
CA LEU A 84 -1.32 -19.79 -5.27
C LEU A 84 -1.02 -20.94 -4.30
N ALA A 85 -1.82 -21.99 -4.29
CA ALA A 85 -1.61 -23.15 -3.42
C ALA A 85 -0.29 -23.87 -3.75
N LEU A 86 -0.01 -24.10 -5.03
CA LEU A 86 1.25 -24.68 -5.48
C LEU A 86 2.43 -23.80 -5.07
N PHE A 87 2.27 -22.48 -5.17
CA PHE A 87 3.28 -21.52 -4.77
C PHE A 87 3.54 -21.56 -3.25
N THR A 88 2.49 -21.51 -2.43
CA THR A 88 2.61 -21.51 -0.96
C THR A 88 3.11 -22.85 -0.42
N HIS A 89 2.74 -23.97 -1.04
CA HIS A 89 3.13 -25.31 -0.56
C HIS A 89 4.41 -25.85 -1.20
N GLY A 90 4.64 -25.60 -2.48
CA GLY A 90 5.81 -26.09 -3.22
C GLY A 90 7.06 -25.25 -3.00
N TRP A 91 6.89 -23.94 -2.74
CA TRP A 91 8.00 -23.00 -2.63
C TRP A 91 8.20 -22.42 -1.22
N GLY A 92 7.19 -22.54 -0.34
CA GLY A 92 7.21 -21.99 1.02
C GLY A 92 8.11 -22.75 2.03
N HIS A 93 8.60 -23.94 1.70
CA HIS A 93 9.37 -24.80 2.62
C HIS A 93 10.87 -24.90 2.33
N GLY A 94 11.34 -24.43 1.17
CA GLY A 94 12.71 -24.68 0.68
C GLY A 94 13.59 -23.46 0.47
N ILE A 95 13.07 -22.23 0.61
CA ILE A 95 13.94 -21.05 0.60
C ILE A 95 14.52 -20.93 2.01
N ASP A 96 15.72 -21.47 2.17
CA ASP A 96 16.59 -21.07 3.27
C ASP A 96 16.58 -19.53 3.31
N ARG A 97 16.14 -18.95 4.43
CA ARG A 97 15.98 -17.49 4.61
C ARG A 97 17.35 -16.81 4.69
N TYR A 98 18.27 -17.16 3.80
CA TYR A 98 19.29 -16.26 3.32
C TYR A 98 18.56 -15.12 2.62
N LEU A 99 18.13 -14.18 3.46
CA LEU A 99 17.74 -12.82 3.15
C LEU A 99 18.84 -12.24 2.26
N THR A 100 18.76 -12.50 0.96
CA THR A 100 19.43 -11.69 -0.04
C THR A 100 18.73 -10.35 0.07
N LYS A 101 19.33 -9.53 0.94
CA LYS A 101 18.94 -8.21 1.38
C LYS A 101 18.25 -7.46 0.26
N ARG A 102 16.92 -7.52 0.26
CA ARG A 102 16.11 -6.49 -0.38
C ARG A 102 16.53 -5.19 0.27
N GLU A 103 16.97 -4.21 -0.50
CA GLU A 103 16.89 -2.81 -0.07
C GLU A 103 15.41 -2.35 -0.04
N HIS A 104 14.54 -3.16 0.58
CA HIS A 104 13.22 -2.71 0.98
C HIS A 104 13.42 -2.01 2.30
N ILE A 105 13.55 -0.70 2.20
CA ILE A 105 13.74 0.24 3.30
C ILE A 105 12.67 0.09 4.43
N PHE A 106 11.62 -0.71 4.22
CA PHE A 106 10.46 -0.86 5.09
C PHE A 106 10.27 -2.27 5.70
N PHE A 107 11.05 -3.30 5.32
CA PHE A 107 10.76 -4.69 5.74
C PHE A 107 11.55 -5.18 6.97
N ASP A 108 12.68 -4.54 7.32
CA ASP A 108 13.48 -4.88 8.52
C ASP A 108 12.82 -4.48 9.86
N LEU A 109 11.51 -4.22 9.89
CA LEU A 109 10.78 -3.84 11.11
C LEU A 109 10.23 -5.05 11.91
N GLU A 110 10.57 -6.28 11.51
CA GLU A 110 10.01 -7.50 12.11
C GLU A 110 10.89 -8.18 13.17
N ASP A 111 12.10 -7.67 13.45
CA ASP A 111 12.94 -8.23 14.50
C ASP A 111 13.39 -7.16 15.49
N GLY A 112 12.68 -7.08 16.62
CA GLY A 112 13.22 -6.83 17.97
C GLY A 112 14.20 -5.67 18.26
N ALA A 113 14.57 -4.83 17.30
CA ALA A 113 15.61 -3.83 17.44
C ALA A 113 15.09 -2.45 17.10
N SER A 114 15.41 -1.52 17.99
CA SER A 114 15.08 -0.10 18.09
C SER A 114 15.53 0.79 16.91
N GLU A 115 15.55 0.27 15.69
CA GLU A 115 16.09 0.93 14.52
C GLU A 115 14.93 1.44 13.65
N GLY A 116 14.59 2.72 13.82
CA GLY A 116 13.58 3.40 13.02
C GLY A 116 13.94 3.48 11.52
N LEU A 117 13.00 3.93 10.69
CA LEU A 117 13.28 4.15 9.26
C LEU A 117 14.46 5.13 9.08
N PRO A 118 15.45 4.81 8.20
CA PRO A 118 16.56 5.71 7.91
C PRO A 118 16.08 6.87 7.03
N LEU A 119 15.41 7.84 7.64
CA LEU A 119 14.87 9.02 6.97
C LEU A 119 15.90 10.15 6.96
N LEU A 120 16.26 10.61 5.77
CA LEU A 120 17.14 11.75 5.55
C LEU A 120 16.28 12.99 5.31
N MET A 121 16.21 13.88 6.29
CA MET A 121 15.39 15.09 6.21
C MET A 121 16.14 16.32 6.75
N PRO A 122 15.69 17.54 6.38
CA PRO A 122 16.19 18.78 6.96
C PRO A 122 16.09 18.79 8.49
N SER A 123 16.93 19.58 9.16
CA SER A 123 17.00 19.60 10.63
C SER A 123 15.70 20.03 11.31
N GLU A 124 14.92 20.92 10.68
CA GLU A 124 13.62 21.38 11.19
C GLU A 124 12.58 20.26 11.12
N ASP A 125 12.39 19.67 9.95
CA ASP A 125 11.53 18.51 9.72
C ASP A 125 11.89 17.33 10.63
N LYS A 126 13.18 17.13 10.87
CA LYS A 126 13.69 16.09 11.77
C LYS A 126 13.17 16.30 13.20
N GLN A 127 13.25 17.52 13.72
CA GLN A 127 12.77 17.82 15.07
C GLN A 127 11.26 17.62 15.17
N ILE A 128 10.52 18.05 14.13
CA ILE A 128 9.07 17.84 14.05
C ILE A 128 8.76 16.34 14.12
N TYR A 129 9.36 15.54 13.22
CA TYR A 129 9.14 14.10 13.17
C TYR A 129 9.50 13.40 14.49
N GLU A 130 10.66 13.71 15.09
CA GLU A 130 11.10 13.07 16.33
C GLU A 130 10.18 13.45 17.51
N SER A 131 9.68 14.69 17.54
CA SER A 131 8.75 15.16 18.58
C SER A 131 7.40 14.45 18.54
N VAL A 132 6.84 14.23 17.34
CA VAL A 132 5.51 13.64 17.19
C VAL A 132 5.54 12.11 17.19
N SER A 133 6.63 11.51 16.69
CA SER A 133 6.77 10.06 16.61
C SER A 133 7.33 9.41 17.86
N GLY A 134 8.01 10.18 18.72
CA GLY A 134 8.77 9.65 19.85
C GLY A 134 9.93 8.74 19.42
N LYS A 135 10.23 8.66 18.12
CA LYS A 135 11.26 7.82 17.52
C LYS A 135 12.33 8.72 16.90
N ARG A 136 13.59 8.34 17.07
CA ARG A 136 14.71 9.04 16.43
C ARG A 136 14.75 8.69 14.95
N ALA A 137 14.89 9.70 14.08
CA ALA A 137 15.19 9.46 12.67
C ALA A 137 16.65 8.99 12.59
N LEU A 138 16.86 7.76 12.14
CA LEU A 138 18.21 7.20 12.04
C LEU A 138 19.03 7.99 11.02
N LYS A 139 20.29 8.27 11.35
CA LYS A 139 21.26 8.76 10.37
C LYS A 139 21.63 7.58 9.47
N ALA A 140 21.32 7.67 8.17
CA ALA A 140 21.73 6.64 7.24
C ALA A 140 23.26 6.51 7.24
N SER A 141 23.77 5.30 7.50
CA SER A 141 25.16 4.96 7.24
C SER A 141 25.28 4.59 5.75
N ASN A 142 26.12 5.31 5.02
CA ASN A 142 26.43 5.10 3.59
C ASN A 142 25.26 5.30 2.60
N ASN A 143 24.73 6.53 2.48
CA ASN A 143 23.79 6.95 1.41
C ASN A 143 22.51 6.10 1.20
N SER A 144 22.17 5.21 2.13
CA SER A 144 21.09 4.22 2.03
C SER A 144 19.76 4.67 2.63
N GLY A 145 19.60 5.98 2.89
CA GLY A 145 18.41 6.53 3.54
C GLY A 145 17.34 7.04 2.57
N VAL A 146 16.09 7.12 3.04
CA VAL A 146 15.01 7.73 2.26
C VAL A 146 15.08 9.25 2.41
N LEU A 147 15.32 9.94 1.30
CA LEU A 147 15.24 11.39 1.26
C LEU A 147 13.79 11.86 1.48
N VAL A 148 13.56 12.62 2.53
CA VAL A 148 12.30 13.29 2.86
C VAL A 148 12.53 14.78 2.71
N ARG A 149 11.70 15.42 1.89
CA ARG A 149 11.79 16.84 1.60
C ARG A 149 11.21 17.70 2.71
N GLU A 150 10.10 17.24 3.25
CA GLU A 150 9.18 18.03 4.08
C GLU A 150 8.31 17.07 4.87
N VAL A 151 8.02 17.44 6.12
CA VAL A 151 7.15 16.70 7.04
C VAL A 151 5.94 17.54 7.39
N VAL A 152 4.75 16.97 7.18
CA VAL A 152 3.48 17.55 7.63
C VAL A 152 2.81 16.61 8.62
N VAL A 153 2.26 17.17 9.69
CA VAL A 153 1.61 16.42 10.78
C VAL A 153 0.10 16.54 10.65
N VAL A 154 -0.58 15.40 10.74
CA VAL A 154 -2.04 15.30 10.81
C VAL A 154 -2.42 14.88 12.23
N ASP A 155 -3.23 15.70 12.89
CA ASP A 155 -3.75 15.46 14.23
C ASP A 155 -5.22 15.91 14.32
N LEU A 156 -6.11 14.97 14.68
CA LEU A 156 -7.55 15.22 14.86
C LEU A 156 -7.83 16.37 15.87
N ASN A 157 -6.97 16.49 16.88
CA ASN A 157 -7.10 17.52 17.93
C ASN A 157 -6.66 18.91 17.46
N GLY A 158 -6.04 19.01 16.27
CA GLY A 158 -5.62 20.28 15.68
C GLY A 158 -4.25 20.79 16.15
N SER A 159 -3.47 19.98 16.88
CA SER A 159 -2.10 20.34 17.27
C SER A 159 -1.08 20.19 16.14
N GLY A 160 -1.47 19.52 15.04
CA GLY A 160 -0.69 19.36 13.82
C GLY A 160 -0.99 20.42 12.74
N ASN A 161 -0.37 20.28 11.57
CA ASN A 161 -0.61 21.15 10.42
C ASN A 161 -2.03 20.99 9.85
N PHE A 162 -2.57 19.77 9.88
CA PHE A 162 -3.89 19.43 9.35
C PHE A 162 -4.69 18.60 10.35
N ARG A 163 -6.02 18.70 10.26
CA ARG A 163 -6.95 17.84 11.03
C ARG A 163 -7.37 16.59 10.26
N THR A 164 -7.19 16.59 8.93
CA THR A 164 -7.60 15.50 8.04
C THR A 164 -6.46 15.09 7.14
N ILE A 165 -6.38 13.79 6.82
CA ILE A 165 -5.37 13.23 5.93
C ILE A 165 -5.61 13.73 4.51
N THR A 166 -6.87 13.85 4.10
CA THR A 166 -7.27 14.42 2.81
C THR A 166 -6.74 15.86 2.64
N GLY A 167 -6.80 16.68 3.68
CA GLY A 167 -6.26 18.04 3.65
C GLY A 167 -4.75 18.07 3.41
N ALA A 168 -4.00 17.18 4.09
CA ALA A 168 -2.56 17.05 3.89
C ALA A 168 -2.22 16.59 2.46
N VAL A 169 -2.94 15.61 1.91
CA VAL A 169 -2.75 15.14 0.53
C VAL A 169 -3.04 16.26 -0.49
N VAL A 170 -4.07 17.06 -0.25
CA VAL A 170 -4.43 18.20 -1.12
C VAL A 170 -3.36 19.29 -1.07
N ALA A 171 -2.77 19.56 0.10
CA ALA A 171 -1.72 20.55 0.27
C ALA A 171 -0.35 20.12 -0.31
N ALA A 172 -0.11 18.81 -0.42
CA ALA A 172 1.17 18.29 -0.91
C ALA A 172 1.52 18.80 -2.34
N PRO A 173 2.79 18.95 -2.70
CA PRO A 173 3.15 19.46 -4.02
C PRO A 173 2.80 18.49 -5.15
N ASN A 174 2.46 19.06 -6.31
CA ASN A 174 2.12 18.33 -7.52
C ASN A 174 3.37 18.02 -8.34
N LYS A 175 3.39 16.89 -9.06
CA LYS A 175 4.41 16.53 -10.06
C LYS A 175 5.86 16.60 -9.54
N THR A 176 6.05 16.20 -8.29
CA THR A 176 7.40 16.04 -7.71
C THR A 176 8.18 14.99 -8.49
N VAL A 177 9.52 15.12 -8.49
CA VAL A 177 10.45 14.13 -9.05
C VAL A 177 11.21 13.43 -7.93
N ALA A 178 11.67 12.20 -8.18
CA ALA A 178 12.29 11.35 -7.17
C ALA A 178 13.48 12.02 -6.46
N SER A 179 14.28 12.81 -7.18
CA SER A 179 15.46 13.49 -6.65
C SER A 179 15.16 14.52 -5.57
N HIS A 180 13.93 15.06 -5.52
CA HIS A 180 13.52 16.00 -4.48
C HIS A 180 13.06 15.30 -3.19
N GLY A 181 13.02 13.97 -3.14
CA GLY A 181 12.58 13.22 -1.97
C GLY A 181 11.06 13.20 -1.76
N TYR A 182 10.65 12.47 -0.72
CA TYR A 182 9.26 12.25 -0.37
C TYR A 182 8.67 13.44 0.40
N HIS A 183 7.39 13.73 0.16
CA HIS A 183 6.58 14.52 1.09
C HIS A 183 6.04 13.56 2.16
N LEU A 184 6.46 13.73 3.41
CA LEU A 184 6.06 12.84 4.51
C LEU A 184 4.83 13.42 5.23
N ILE A 185 3.74 12.66 5.21
CA ILE A 185 2.55 12.91 6.02
C ILE A 185 2.64 12.01 7.26
N TYR A 186 2.91 12.60 8.41
CA TYR A 186 2.86 11.91 9.70
C TYR A 186 1.45 11.99 10.28
N VAL A 187 0.83 10.84 10.53
CA VAL A 187 -0.54 10.76 11.04
C VAL A 187 -0.50 10.31 12.49
N VAL A 188 -0.85 11.23 13.39
CA VAL A 188 -0.88 10.98 14.85
C VAL A 188 -1.91 9.90 15.17
N ALA A 189 -1.73 9.22 16.31
CA ALA A 189 -2.66 8.22 16.81
C ALA A 189 -4.10 8.77 16.86
N GLY A 190 -5.06 7.97 16.39
CA GLY A 190 -6.44 8.37 16.25
C GLY A 190 -7.21 7.51 15.25
N ILE A 191 -8.53 7.65 15.28
CA ILE A 191 -9.44 7.02 14.33
C ILE A 191 -9.92 8.10 13.35
N TYR A 192 -9.46 7.99 12.11
CA TYR A 192 -9.76 8.90 11.01
C TYR A 192 -10.87 8.29 10.16
N ASN A 193 -12.11 8.77 10.32
CA ASN A 193 -13.22 8.37 9.47
C ASN A 193 -13.25 9.24 8.20
N GLU A 194 -12.48 8.85 7.19
CA GLU A 194 -12.35 9.58 5.93
C GLU A 194 -11.99 8.66 4.76
N TYR A 195 -12.32 9.11 3.54
CA TYR A 195 -11.94 8.42 2.30
C TYR A 195 -10.81 9.17 1.61
N VAL A 196 -9.61 8.60 1.69
CA VAL A 196 -8.39 9.24 1.18
C VAL A 196 -8.09 8.76 -0.24
N SER A 197 -8.10 9.72 -1.17
CA SER A 197 -7.71 9.48 -2.55
C SER A 197 -6.43 10.23 -2.91
N ILE A 198 -5.41 9.50 -3.35
CA ILE A 198 -4.17 10.09 -3.84
C ILE A 198 -4.22 10.12 -5.37
N PRO A 199 -4.42 11.30 -5.99
CA PRO A 199 -4.51 11.37 -7.45
C PRO A 199 -3.15 11.11 -8.10
N LYS A 200 -3.16 10.60 -9.34
CA LYS A 200 -1.96 10.18 -10.09
C LYS A 200 -0.83 11.22 -10.14
N TYR A 201 -1.15 12.52 -10.14
CA TYR A 201 -0.18 13.61 -10.23
C TYR A 201 0.48 13.96 -8.89
N LYS A 202 0.00 13.43 -7.75
CA LYS A 202 0.62 13.57 -6.43
C LYS A 202 1.64 12.45 -6.24
N LYS A 203 2.81 12.60 -6.85
CA LYS A 203 3.90 11.61 -6.77
C LYS A 203 4.71 11.78 -5.48
N TYR A 204 5.47 10.74 -5.14
CA TYR A 204 6.43 10.72 -4.02
C TYR A 204 5.83 11.18 -2.68
N GLN A 205 4.63 10.71 -2.39
CA GLN A 205 3.99 10.86 -1.08
C GLN A 205 4.43 9.68 -0.19
N MET A 206 4.79 9.97 1.05
CA MET A 206 5.04 8.97 2.08
C MET A 206 4.08 9.24 3.23
N MET A 207 3.49 8.19 3.79
CA MET A 207 2.61 8.32 4.95
C MET A 207 3.08 7.37 6.06
N ILE A 208 3.26 7.90 7.26
CA ILE A 208 3.66 7.15 8.46
C ILE A 208 2.66 7.43 9.56
N GLY A 209 2.07 6.37 10.13
CA GLY A 209 1.23 6.46 11.33
C GLY A 209 2.05 6.29 12.61
N ALA A 210 1.45 6.62 13.76
CA ALA A 210 2.05 6.39 15.08
C ALA A 210 2.36 4.91 15.34
N GLY A 211 1.56 4.02 14.77
CA GLY A 211 1.79 2.58 14.78
C GLY A 211 0.56 1.79 14.34
N ILE A 212 0.77 0.49 14.13
CA ILE A 212 -0.34 -0.47 13.97
C ILE A 212 -1.22 -0.39 15.22
N ASN A 213 -2.53 -0.37 15.04
CA ASN A 213 -3.56 -0.20 16.08
C ASN A 213 -3.57 1.15 16.82
N GLN A 214 -2.70 2.10 16.46
CA GLN A 214 -2.74 3.46 17.01
C GLN A 214 -3.35 4.44 16.02
N THR A 215 -2.98 4.33 14.74
CA THR A 215 -3.54 5.14 13.66
C THR A 215 -4.43 4.26 12.79
N VAL A 216 -5.72 4.55 12.75
CA VAL A 216 -6.71 3.78 12.00
C VAL A 216 -7.43 4.72 11.03
N ILE A 217 -7.40 4.40 9.73
CA ILE A 217 -8.29 5.03 8.75
C ILE A 217 -9.46 4.08 8.50
N THR A 218 -10.67 4.59 8.68
CA THR A 218 -11.89 3.80 8.58
C THR A 218 -12.88 4.45 7.61
N GLY A 219 -13.74 3.60 7.05
CA GLY A 219 -14.83 3.95 6.15
C GLY A 219 -15.77 2.75 6.03
N ASP A 220 -17.02 3.01 5.69
CA ASP A 220 -18.14 2.08 5.65
C ASP A 220 -18.79 1.95 4.26
N ARG A 221 -18.09 2.34 3.18
CA ARG A 221 -18.65 2.26 1.82
C ARG A 221 -18.66 0.81 1.35
N SER A 222 -19.77 0.39 0.76
CA SER A 222 -19.92 -0.96 0.22
C SER A 222 -20.68 -0.97 -1.10
N ALA A 223 -20.58 -2.11 -1.81
CA ALA A 223 -21.40 -2.36 -3.00
C ALA A 223 -22.90 -2.43 -2.69
N GLY A 224 -23.26 -2.91 -1.49
CA GLY A 224 -24.65 -2.92 -1.03
C GLY A 224 -25.25 -1.53 -0.92
N ASP A 225 -24.43 -0.51 -0.66
CA ASP A 225 -24.85 0.89 -0.52
C ASP A 225 -24.75 1.68 -1.86
N GLY A 226 -24.57 0.97 -2.98
CA GLY A 226 -24.52 1.58 -4.32
C GLY A 226 -23.14 2.11 -4.75
N TRP A 227 -22.08 1.83 -4.00
CA TRP A 227 -20.71 2.16 -4.42
C TRP A 227 -20.12 1.07 -5.31
N THR A 228 -19.32 1.43 -6.31
CA THR A 228 -18.54 0.41 -7.03
C THR A 228 -17.40 -0.11 -6.16
N THR A 229 -16.93 -1.34 -6.40
CA THR A 229 -15.78 -1.93 -5.70
C THR A 229 -14.54 -1.03 -5.74
N PHE A 230 -14.36 -0.27 -6.82
CA PHE A 230 -13.26 0.69 -6.94
C PHE A 230 -13.46 1.96 -6.10
N ASN A 231 -14.71 2.46 -6.01
CA ASN A 231 -15.03 3.69 -5.30
C ASN A 231 -15.36 3.49 -3.81
N SER A 232 -15.45 2.24 -3.35
CA SER A 232 -15.65 1.90 -1.93
C SER A 232 -14.35 1.90 -1.11
N ALA A 233 -13.18 1.97 -1.76
CA ALA A 233 -11.90 1.98 -1.07
C ALA A 233 -11.75 3.16 -0.10
N THR A 234 -11.46 2.86 1.17
CA THR A 234 -11.19 3.85 2.24
C THR A 234 -9.89 4.62 1.99
N PHE A 235 -8.88 3.95 1.44
CA PHE A 235 -7.60 4.57 1.09
C PHE A 235 -7.13 4.01 -0.25
N GLY A 236 -6.78 4.87 -1.20
CA GLY A 236 -6.27 4.39 -2.48
C GLY A 236 -5.67 5.45 -3.38
N LYS A 237 -4.77 5.00 -4.26
CA LYS A 237 -4.33 5.79 -5.41
C LYS A 237 -5.37 5.66 -6.51
N LEU A 238 -6.29 6.63 -6.61
CA LEU A 238 -7.32 6.57 -7.65
C LEU A 238 -6.77 7.12 -8.97
N ILE A 239 -6.87 6.29 -10.01
CA ILE A 239 -6.75 6.73 -11.39
C ILE A 239 -8.15 7.17 -11.79
N LYS A 240 -8.46 8.48 -11.69
CA LYS A 240 -9.64 9.02 -12.37
C LYS A 240 -9.37 8.95 -13.87
N SER A 241 -9.92 7.95 -14.54
CA SER A 241 -10.17 8.00 -15.97
C SER A 241 -11.23 9.09 -16.16
N ASN A 242 -10.89 10.18 -16.84
CA ASN A 242 -11.90 11.07 -17.40
C ASN A 242 -12.61 10.27 -18.50
N ILE A 243 -13.59 9.46 -18.12
CA ILE A 243 -14.61 9.00 -19.05
C ILE A 243 -15.68 10.07 -18.99
N MET A 244 -15.54 11.01 -19.91
CA MET A 244 -16.54 12.01 -20.27
C MET A 244 -17.59 11.33 -21.16
#